data_AF-X0Z403-F1
#
_entry.id   AF-X0Z403-F1
#
_cell.length_a   1.000
_cell.length_b   1.000
_cell.length_c   1.000
_cell.angle_alpha   90.00
_cell.angle_beta   90.00
_cell.angle_gamma   90.00
#
_symmetry.space_group_name_H-M   'P 1'
#
loop_
_entity.id
_entity.type
_entity.pdbx_description
1 polymer ?
#
loop_
_entity_poly.entity_id
_entity_poly.type
_entity_poly.pdbx_seq_one_letter_code
_entity_poly.pdbx_strand_id
1 'polypeptide(L)' 'MPVMDGRECFRRLKEMDPEVKALLSTGHALNGAAQELLDSGMVGFVQKPYIMASLSEAVAKALQQDK' A
#
# COMPACT_ATOMS: atom_id res chain seq x y z
N MET A 1 5.81 -6.40 10.19
CA MET A 1 7.06 -5.66 10.43
C MET A 1 7.26 -5.64 11.95
N PRO A 2 8.42 -6.05 12.49
CA PRO A 2 8.62 -6.20 13.94
C PRO A 2 8.97 -4.89 14.66
N VAL A 3 9.44 -3.85 13.96
CA VAL A 3 9.93 -2.60 14.56
C VAL A 3 8.95 -1.42 14.40
N MET A 4 8.22 -1.37 13.28
CA MET A 4 7.25 -0.31 12.97
C MET A 4 6.06 -0.90 12.21
N ASP A 5 4.90 -0.25 12.27
CA ASP A 5 3.75 -0.66 11.47
C ASP A 5 3.77 -0.02 10.06
N GLY A 6 2.85 -0.46 9.19
CA GLY A 6 2.75 0.05 7.83
C GLY A 6 2.32 1.51 7.74
N ARG A 7 1.58 2.03 8.74
CA ARG A 7 1.10 3.42 8.76
C ARG A 7 2.25 4.37 9.01
N GLU A 8 3.02 4.08 10.04
CA GLU A 8 4.19 4.85 10.41
C GLU A 8 5.25 4.82 9.31
N CYS A 9 5.42 3.68 8.65
CA CYS A 9 6.31 3.57 7.49
C CYS A 9 5.86 4.49 6.36
N PHE A 10 4.57 4.43 5.99
CA PHE A 10 4.03 5.27 4.92
C PHE A 10 4.10 6.77 5.23
N ARG A 11 3.78 7.16 6.47
CA ARG A 11 3.91 8.55 6.92
C ARG A 11 5.33 9.07 6.73
N ARG A 12 6.34 8.31 7.17
CA ARG A 12 7.75 8.70 6.99
C ARG A 12 8.17 8.75 5.52
N LEU A 13 7.68 7.83 4.69
CA LEU A 13 7.93 7.88 3.25
C LEU A 13 7.33 9.15 2.63
N LYS A 14 6.10 9.53 2.99
CA LYS A 14 5.46 10.77 2.54
C LYS A 14 6.19 12.04 3.01
N GLU A 15 6.78 12.02 4.21
CA GLU A 15 7.60 13.14 4.71
C GLU A 15 8.89 13.32 3.91
N MET A 16 9.45 12.23 3.37
CA MET A 16 10.65 12.26 2.52
C MET A 16 10.32 12.63 1.08
N ASP A 17 9.23 12.07 0.54
CA ASP A 17 8.74 12.30 -0.81
C ASP A 17 7.21 12.37 -0.80
N PRO A 18 6.62 13.58 -0.90
CA PRO A 18 5.17 13.74 -0.93
C PRO A 18 4.47 13.03 -2.11
N GLU A 19 5.18 12.73 -3.20
CA GLU A 19 4.64 12.08 -4.40
C GLU A 19 4.81 10.56 -4.37
N VAL A 20 5.47 9.99 -3.35
CA VAL A 20 5.71 8.56 -3.26
C VAL A 20 4.39 7.78 -3.31
N LYS A 21 4.40 6.74 -4.15
CA LYS A 21 3.31 5.78 -4.32
C LYS A 21 3.57 4.56 -3.46
N ALA A 22 2.60 4.20 -2.63
CA ALA A 22 2.69 3.02 -1.76
C ALA A 22 1.52 2.07 -1.97
N LEU A 23 1.83 0.77 -2.09
CA LEU A 23 0.86 -0.32 -2.10
C LEU A 23 0.88 -1.04 -0.75
N LEU A 24 -0.29 -1.17 -0.11
CA LEU A 24 -0.42 -1.91 1.14
C LEU A 24 -0.39 -3.42 0.88
N SER A 25 0.39 -4.16 1.66
CA SER A 25 0.52 -5.61 1.48
C SER A 25 0.08 -6.36 2.75
N THR A 26 -1.20 -6.78 2.81
CA THR A 26 -1.84 -7.34 4.02
C THR A 26 -2.36 -8.76 3.84
N GLY A 27 -2.15 -9.65 4.81
CA GLY A 27 -2.75 -11.00 4.83
C GLY A 27 -4.08 -11.07 5.57
N HIS A 28 -4.50 -9.98 6.21
CA HIS A 28 -5.79 -9.89 6.88
C HIS A 28 -6.84 -9.38 5.89
N ALA A 29 -8.11 -9.75 6.11
CA ALA A 29 -9.21 -9.13 5.40
C ALA A 29 -9.11 -7.59 5.51
N LEU A 30 -9.59 -6.88 4.49
CA LEU A 30 -9.78 -5.42 4.53
C LEU A 30 -10.76 -5.09 5.64
N ASN A 31 -10.24 -4.97 6.85
CA ASN A 31 -10.94 -4.49 8.02
C ASN A 31 -10.73 -2.97 8.13
N GLY A 32 -11.36 -2.34 9.13
CA GLY A 32 -11.28 -0.89 9.32
C GLY A 32 -9.83 -0.35 9.34
N ALA A 33 -8.90 -1.07 9.96
CA ALA A 33 -7.50 -0.64 10.02
C ALA A 33 -6.78 -0.60 8.66
N ALA A 34 -7.08 -1.57 7.78
CA ALA A 34 -6.55 -1.57 6.42
C ALA A 34 -7.22 -0.49 5.55
N GLN A 35 -8.51 -0.23 5.78
CA GLN A 35 -9.23 0.85 5.09
C GLN A 35 -8.68 2.22 5.46
N GLU A 36 -8.48 2.51 6.75
CA GLU A 36 -7.90 3.78 7.19
C GLU A 36 -6.49 4.02 6.62
N LEU A 37 -5.71 2.95 6.40
CA LEU A 37 -4.41 3.03 5.75
C LEU A 37 -4.54 3.40 4.27
N LEU A 38 -5.53 2.84 3.57
CA LEU A 38 -5.83 3.21 2.19
C LEU A 38 -6.28 4.68 2.10
N ASP A 39 -7.16 5.09 3.00
CA ASP A 39 -7.69 6.45 3.09
C ASP A 39 -6.59 7.48 3.41
N SER A 40 -5.47 7.06 3.99
CA SER A 40 -4.31 7.93 4.24
C SER A 40 -3.54 8.33 2.97
N GLY A 41 -3.90 7.80 1.80
CA GLY A 41 -3.34 8.18 0.51
C GLY A 41 -2.48 7.11 -0.16
N MET A 42 -2.63 5.84 0.23
CA MET A 42 -2.01 4.72 -0.48
C MET A 42 -2.74 4.47 -1.81
N VAL A 43 -1.99 4.10 -2.85
CA VAL A 43 -2.54 3.94 -4.22
C VAL A 43 -3.32 2.63 -4.41
N GLY A 44 -3.25 1.71 -3.44
CA GLY A 44 -3.97 0.46 -3.46
C GLY A 44 -3.42 -0.56 -2.45
N PHE A 45 -3.88 -1.80 -2.57
CA PHE A 45 -3.43 -2.91 -1.74
C PHE A 45 -3.26 -4.21 -2.53
N VAL A 46 -2.54 -5.16 -1.95
CA VAL A 46 -2.38 -6.54 -2.41
C VAL A 46 -2.58 -7.47 -1.21
N GLN A 47 -3.55 -8.38 -1.33
CA GLN A 47 -3.86 -9.34 -0.27
C GLN A 47 -2.88 -10.53 -0.29
N LYS A 48 -2.30 -10.87 0.86
CA LYS A 48 -1.47 -12.07 1.04
C LYS A 48 -2.34 -13.27 1.42
N PRO A 49 -1.96 -14.49 0.97
CA PRO A 49 -0.92 -14.75 -0.03
C PRO A 49 -1.38 -14.31 -1.43
N TYR A 50 -0.46 -13.71 -2.20
CA TYR A 50 -0.69 -13.34 -3.60
C TYR A 50 0.22 -14.12 -4.54
N ILE A 51 -0.22 -14.25 -5.79
CA ILE A 51 0.59 -14.80 -6.89
C ILE A 51 1.27 -13.66 -7.66
N MET A 52 2.26 -13.98 -8.48
CA MET A 52 3.01 -12.96 -9.24
C MET A 52 2.11 -12.14 -10.17
N ALA A 53 1.08 -12.77 -10.75
CA ALA A 53 0.13 -12.07 -11.62
C ALA A 53 -0.63 -10.95 -10.88
N SER A 54 -1.13 -11.21 -9.67
CA SER A 54 -1.89 -10.21 -8.90
C SER A 54 -1.00 -9.11 -8.34
N LEU A 55 0.25 -9.42 -7.97
CA LEU A 55 1.23 -8.39 -7.60
C LEU A 55 1.57 -7.50 -8.81
N SER A 56 1.85 -8.10 -9.97
CA SER A 56 2.18 -7.38 -11.20
C SER A 56 1.05 -6.42 -11.62
N GLU A 57 -0.20 -6.90 -11.56
CA GLU A 57 -1.37 -6.07 -11.85
C GLU A 57 -1.49 -4.88 -10.91
N ALA A 58 -1.30 -5.08 -9.60
CA ALA A 58 -1.37 -4.00 -8.62
C ALA A 58 -0.29 -2.94 -8.83
N VAL A 59 0.95 -3.37 -9.14
CA VAL A 59 2.05 -2.47 -9.47
C VAL A 59 1.77 -1.71 -10.77
N ALA A 60 1.29 -2.39 -11.81
CA ALA A 60 0.93 -1.74 -13.06
C ALA A 60 -0.15 -0.66 -12.85
N LYS A 61 -1.18 -0.95 -12.05
CA LYS A 61 -2.22 0.02 -11.69
C LYS A 61 -1.64 1.22 -10.93
N ALA A 62 -0.76 0.99 -9.96
CA ALA A 62 -0.09 2.06 -9.20
C ALA A 62 0.72 3.00 -10.13
N LEU A 63 1.43 2.45 -11.11
CA LEU A 63 2.22 3.23 -12.05
C LEU A 63 1.35 3.98 -13.08
N GLN A 64 0.15 3.49 -13.41
CA GLN A 64 -0.73 4.14 -14.38
C GLN A 64 -1.51 5.36 -13.86
N GLN A 65 -1.52 5.61 -12.55
CA GLN A 65 -2.24 6.74 -11.94
C GLN A 65 -1.61 8.13 -12.20
N ASP A 66 -0.51 8.22 -12.94
CA ASP A 66 0.16 9.50 -13.33
C ASP A 66 -0.47 10.19 -14.56
N LYS A 67 -1.77 9.97 -14.82
CA LYS A 67 -2.43 10.47 -16.04
C LYS A 67 -3.31 11.69 -15.78
#